data_AF-H0R3G0-F1
#
_entry.id   AF-H0R3G0-F1
#
_cell.length_a   1.000
_cell.length_b   1.000
_cell.length_c   1.000
_cell.angle_alpha   90.00
_cell.angle_beta   90.00
_cell.angle_gamma   90.00
#
_symmetry.space_group_name_H-M   'P 1'
#
loop_
_entity.id
_entity.type
_entity.pdbx_description
1 polymer ?
#
loop_
_entity_poly.entity_id
_entity_poly.type
_entity_poly.pdbx_seq_one_letter_code
_entity_poly.pdbx_strand_id
1 'polypeptide(L)'
;MRHSGGTVLSPTTNANDVGSPRTLTLRPMRLSSRPLLCAVGIVAAMIAGALTMMPWIDLSAADGTFAWTGLGRMRGPEASHSSAILDVNPFGWTIVVAAALTIVAAMAAIAPTPRTTISLMNTVATVSSIVALIVVATIVCIPQLFYTDFVQQLGVESFTPFTRSMLSIPGLVAVGGALIVMIVCSGRLAVIRRPPRANTAGRS
;
A
#
# COMPACT_ATOMS: atom_id res chain seq x y z
N MET A 1 -2.77 -46.00 61.81
CA MET A 1 -3.49 -45.32 62.91
C MET A 1 -2.97 -43.89 63.06
N ARG A 2 -3.75 -42.88 62.64
CA ARG A 2 -3.79 -41.55 63.27
C ARG A 2 -4.90 -40.70 62.63
N HIS A 3 -5.78 -40.24 63.52
CA HIS A 3 -6.85 -39.22 63.49
C HIS A 3 -6.90 -38.30 62.25
N SER A 4 -8.04 -38.16 61.56
CA SER A 4 -9.32 -37.54 61.96
C SER A 4 -9.16 -36.10 62.47
N GLY A 5 -9.66 -35.14 61.67
CA GLY A 5 -9.69 -33.72 62.00
C GLY A 5 -10.37 -32.93 60.90
N GLY A 6 -11.67 -33.19 60.68
CA GLY A 6 -12.50 -32.40 59.79
C GLY A 6 -12.73 -31.01 60.36
N THR A 7 -12.50 -29.98 59.55
CA THR A 7 -12.89 -28.60 59.88
C THR A 7 -13.94 -28.17 58.86
N VAL A 8 -15.20 -28.27 59.29
CA VAL A 8 -16.36 -27.73 58.57
C VAL A 8 -16.37 -26.22 58.81
N LEU A 9 -16.02 -25.44 57.79
CA LEU A 9 -16.20 -23.99 57.81
C LEU A 9 -17.62 -23.68 57.34
N SER A 10 -18.45 -23.23 58.27
CA SER A 10 -19.79 -22.70 58.00
C SER A 10 -19.71 -21.44 57.13
N PRO A 11 -20.55 -21.32 56.09
CA PRO A 11 -20.65 -20.10 55.31
C PRO A 11 -21.44 -19.05 56.11
N THR A 12 -20.76 -18.00 56.58
CA THR A 12 -21.42 -16.77 57.04
C THR A 12 -21.90 -16.00 55.81
N THR A 13 -23.14 -16.27 55.40
CA THR A 13 -23.89 -15.48 54.43
C THR A 13 -24.16 -14.09 55.01
N ASN A 14 -23.34 -13.12 54.64
CA ASN A 14 -23.57 -11.71 54.94
C ASN A 14 -24.72 -11.20 54.07
N ALA A 15 -25.87 -10.97 54.68
CA ALA A 15 -27.10 -10.47 54.05
C ALA A 15 -27.07 -8.95 53.72
N ASN A 16 -25.90 -8.33 53.67
CA ASN A 16 -25.74 -6.88 53.46
C ASN A 16 -25.27 -6.50 52.05
N ASP A 17 -25.20 -7.44 51.11
CA ASP A 17 -24.83 -7.12 49.72
C ASP A 17 -26.05 -6.61 48.93
N VAL A 18 -26.69 -5.58 49.47
CA VAL A 18 -27.76 -4.81 48.84
C VAL A 18 -27.12 -3.96 47.74
N GLY A 19 -27.08 -4.54 46.55
CA GLY A 19 -27.30 -3.85 45.27
C GLY A 19 -26.64 -2.48 45.12
N SER A 20 -25.31 -2.44 45.14
CA SER A 20 -24.62 -1.27 44.58
C SER A 20 -24.92 -1.23 43.07
N PRO A 21 -25.49 -0.14 42.53
CA PRO A 21 -25.83 -0.04 41.11
C PRO A 21 -24.54 -0.19 40.31
N ARG A 22 -24.39 -1.35 39.65
CA ARG A 22 -23.27 -1.64 38.75
C ARG A 22 -23.31 -0.60 37.64
N THR A 23 -22.55 0.47 37.85
CA THR A 23 -22.32 1.51 36.86
C THR A 23 -21.55 0.81 35.74
N LEU A 24 -22.28 0.40 34.71
CA LEU A 24 -21.75 -0.13 33.46
C LEU A 24 -20.92 0.98 32.83
N THR A 25 -19.67 1.06 33.27
CA THR A 25 -18.64 1.88 32.64
C THR A 25 -18.43 1.27 31.26
N LEU A 26 -19.15 1.82 30.27
CA LEU A 26 -18.94 1.60 28.85
C LEU A 26 -17.48 1.93 28.57
N ARG A 27 -16.64 0.89 28.65
CA ARG A 27 -15.22 0.98 28.36
C ARG A 27 -15.13 1.49 26.92
N PRO A 28 -14.60 2.70 26.67
CA PRO A 28 -14.53 3.23 25.33
C PRO A 28 -13.78 2.21 24.48
N MET A 29 -14.47 1.69 23.47
CA MET A 29 -13.94 0.72 22.54
C MET A 29 -12.84 1.45 21.76
N ARG A 30 -11.61 1.44 22.29
CA ARG A 30 -10.43 1.94 21.60
C ARG A 30 -10.24 0.99 20.41
N LEU A 31 -10.83 1.33 19.27
CA LEU A 31 -10.47 0.72 18.00
C LEU A 31 -8.95 0.83 17.90
N SER A 32 -8.28 -0.31 17.91
CA SER A 32 -6.86 -0.36 17.63
C SER A 32 -6.65 0.33 16.28
N SER A 33 -5.82 1.37 16.23
CA SER A 33 -5.57 2.13 15.00
C SER A 33 -4.85 1.30 13.93
N ARG A 34 -4.28 0.15 14.33
CA ARG A 34 -3.50 -0.76 13.48
C ARG A 34 -4.31 -1.46 12.39
N PRO A 35 -5.41 -2.20 12.68
CA PRO A 35 -6.23 -2.81 11.64
C PRO A 35 -6.79 -1.77 10.66
N LEU A 36 -7.13 -0.57 11.14
CA LEU A 36 -7.57 0.52 10.28
C LEU A 36 -6.47 0.95 9.30
N LEU A 37 -5.25 1.20 9.78
CA LEU A 37 -4.08 1.55 8.95
C LEU A 37 -3.79 0.48 7.89
N CYS A 38 -3.90 -0.80 8.27
CA CYS A 38 -3.69 -1.93 7.35
C CYS A 38 -4.78 -1.99 6.28
N ALA A 39 -6.06 -1.86 6.67
CA ALA A 39 -7.19 -1.86 5.75
C ALA A 39 -7.07 -0.71 4.73
N VAL A 40 -6.78 0.51 5.20
CA VAL A 40 -6.56 1.68 4.33
C VAL A 40 -5.38 1.44 3.38
N GLY A 41 -4.27 0.90 3.87
CA GLY A 41 -3.09 0.59 3.05
C GLY A 41 -3.38 -0.46 1.97
N ILE A 42 -4.16 -1.51 2.29
CA ILE A 42 -4.57 -2.55 1.33
C ILE A 42 -5.49 -1.96 0.26
N VAL A 43 -6.49 -1.16 0.66
CA VAL A 43 -7.40 -0.51 -0.29
C VAL A 43 -6.63 0.42 -1.23
N ALA A 44 -5.71 1.23 -0.70
CA ALA A 44 -4.86 2.10 -1.50
C ALA A 44 -3.98 1.30 -2.48
N ALA A 45 -3.40 0.19 -2.04
CA ALA A 45 -2.61 -0.70 -2.90
C ALA A 45 -3.45 -1.33 -4.04
N MET A 46 -4.69 -1.76 -3.74
CA MET A 46 -5.60 -2.27 -4.76
C MET A 46 -5.99 -1.19 -5.78
N ILE A 47 -6.28 0.03 -5.33
CA ILE A 47 -6.58 1.16 -6.21
C ILE A 47 -5.38 1.48 -7.11
N ALA A 48 -4.18 1.57 -6.55
CA ALA A 48 -2.96 1.80 -7.32
C ALA A 48 -2.75 0.73 -8.39
N GLY A 49 -2.92 -0.56 -8.03
CA GLY A 49 -2.86 -1.67 -8.98
C GLY A 49 -3.92 -1.57 -10.08
N ALA A 50 -5.18 -1.30 -9.73
CA ALA A 50 -6.26 -1.14 -10.71
C ALA A 50 -6.00 0.02 -11.68
N LEU A 51 -5.48 1.14 -11.18
CA LEU A 51 -5.15 2.30 -12.01
C LEU A 51 -3.97 2.06 -12.96
N THR A 52 -3.07 1.11 -12.66
CA THR A 52 -2.02 0.70 -13.64
C THR A 52 -2.59 -0.07 -14.83
N MET A 53 -3.75 -0.70 -14.67
CA MET A 53 -4.47 -1.37 -15.76
C MET A 53 -5.31 -0.42 -16.61
N MET A 54 -5.51 0.82 -16.15
CA MET A 54 -6.18 1.86 -16.92
C MET A 54 -5.24 2.34 -18.05
N PRO A 55 -5.77 2.71 -19.23
CA PRO A 55 -4.96 3.38 -20.25
C PRO A 55 -4.36 4.67 -19.68
N TRP A 56 -3.03 4.74 -19.69
CA TRP A 56 -2.27 5.94 -19.32
C TRP A 56 -2.05 6.84 -20.53
N ILE A 57 -1.96 6.22 -21.70
CA ILE A 57 -1.81 6.89 -22.98
C ILE A 57 -3.07 6.61 -23.79
N ASP A 58 -3.70 7.68 -24.28
CA ASP A 58 -4.81 7.60 -25.21
C ASP A 58 -4.49 8.41 -26.46
N LEU A 59 -4.36 7.72 -27.60
CA LEU A 59 -4.12 8.36 -28.91
C LEU A 59 -5.44 8.62 -29.67
N SER A 60 -6.61 8.35 -29.08
CA SER A 60 -7.90 8.57 -29.74
C SER A 60 -8.12 10.02 -30.17
N ALA A 61 -7.49 10.97 -29.46
CA ALA A 61 -7.50 12.39 -29.81
C ALA A 61 -6.63 12.74 -31.04
N ALA A 62 -5.80 11.82 -31.52
CA ALA A 62 -4.87 12.00 -32.63
C ALA A 62 -5.19 11.07 -33.82
N ASP A 63 -6.48 10.70 -33.99
CA ASP A 63 -6.98 9.73 -34.97
C ASP A 63 -6.44 8.29 -34.82
N GLY A 64 -5.63 8.02 -33.78
CA GLY A 64 -5.12 6.69 -33.46
C GLY A 64 -6.09 5.89 -32.60
N THR A 65 -6.50 4.71 -33.03
CA THR A 65 -7.40 3.82 -32.26
C THR A 65 -6.68 3.02 -31.15
N PHE A 66 -5.59 3.56 -30.61
CA PHE A 66 -4.67 2.83 -29.75
C PHE A 66 -4.54 3.48 -28.38
N ALA A 67 -4.60 2.65 -27.34
CA ALA A 67 -4.35 3.07 -25.97
C ALA A 67 -3.39 2.09 -25.30
N TRP A 68 -2.50 2.60 -24.45
CA TRP A 68 -1.56 1.78 -23.68
C TRP A 68 -1.87 1.88 -22.21
N THR A 69 -1.95 0.70 -21.59
CA THR A 69 -1.98 0.57 -20.12
C THR A 69 -0.61 0.93 -19.54
N GLY A 70 -0.57 1.29 -18.25
CA GLY A 70 0.70 1.50 -17.54
C GLY A 70 1.61 0.26 -17.53
N LEU A 71 1.05 -0.93 -17.78
CA LEU A 71 1.78 -2.19 -17.89
C LEU A 71 2.44 -2.43 -19.25
N GLY A 72 2.36 -1.48 -20.18
CA GLY A 72 2.89 -1.62 -21.54
C GLY A 72 2.01 -2.45 -22.48
N ARG A 73 0.80 -2.86 -22.06
CA ARG A 73 -0.15 -3.56 -22.94
C ARG A 73 -0.97 -2.58 -23.76
N MET A 74 -0.99 -2.82 -25.07
CA MET A 74 -1.78 -2.11 -26.07
C MET A 74 -3.23 -2.61 -26.10
N ARG A 75 -4.20 -1.70 -26.25
CA ARG A 75 -5.62 -1.97 -26.53
C ARG A 75 -5.98 -1.31 -27.87
N GLY A 76 -6.62 -2.06 -28.76
CA GLY A 76 -7.12 -1.58 -30.05
C GLY A 76 -7.40 -2.71 -31.04
N PRO A 77 -8.06 -2.42 -32.18
CA PRO A 77 -8.46 -3.42 -33.19
C PRO A 77 -7.28 -4.24 -33.76
N GLU A 78 -6.08 -3.67 -33.80
CA GLU A 78 -4.87 -4.32 -34.32
C GLU A 78 -3.85 -4.74 -33.24
N ALA A 79 -4.27 -4.81 -31.96
CA ALA A 79 -3.38 -5.19 -30.86
C ALA A 79 -2.69 -6.57 -31.05
N SER A 80 -3.26 -7.43 -31.89
CA SER A 80 -2.71 -8.75 -32.23
C SER A 80 -1.55 -8.72 -33.23
N HIS A 81 -1.42 -7.67 -34.06
CA HIS A 81 -0.40 -7.58 -35.11
C HIS A 81 0.72 -6.59 -34.79
N SER A 82 0.44 -5.53 -34.02
CA SER A 82 1.38 -4.41 -33.81
C SER A 82 2.09 -4.43 -32.45
N SER A 83 1.78 -5.38 -31.57
CA SER A 83 2.37 -5.47 -30.22
C SER A 83 3.86 -5.83 -30.20
N ALA A 84 4.41 -6.34 -31.31
CA ALA A 84 5.83 -6.64 -31.44
C ALA A 84 6.69 -5.45 -31.93
N ILE A 85 6.06 -4.36 -32.40
CA ILE A 85 6.76 -3.28 -33.12
C ILE A 85 6.87 -2.00 -32.28
N LEU A 86 6.00 -1.80 -31.28
CA LEU A 86 5.96 -0.59 -30.46
C LEU A 86 6.16 -0.93 -28.99
N ASP A 87 7.42 -0.90 -28.56
CA ASP A 87 7.81 -1.24 -27.19
C ASP A 87 7.69 0.01 -26.31
N VAL A 88 6.66 0.03 -25.45
CA VAL A 88 6.46 1.10 -24.45
C VAL A 88 6.98 0.60 -23.11
N ASN A 89 7.86 1.37 -22.48
CA ASN A 89 8.51 0.97 -21.25
C ASN A 89 7.47 0.68 -20.14
N PRO A 90 7.40 -0.54 -19.59
CA PRO A 90 6.28 -0.98 -18.77
C PRO A 90 6.45 -0.58 -17.29
N PHE A 91 6.65 0.73 -17.03
CA PHE A 91 6.89 1.27 -15.69
C PHE A 91 5.74 0.99 -14.70
N GLY A 92 4.53 0.68 -15.15
CA GLY A 92 3.43 0.29 -14.26
C GLY A 92 3.74 -0.93 -13.38
N TRP A 93 4.66 -1.81 -13.80
CA TRP A 93 5.10 -2.92 -12.95
C TRP A 93 5.76 -2.49 -11.65
N THR A 94 6.44 -1.33 -11.62
CA THR A 94 7.04 -0.84 -10.37
C THR A 94 5.96 -0.51 -9.33
N ILE A 95 4.81 0.01 -9.77
CA ILE A 95 3.65 0.30 -8.92
C ILE A 95 2.98 -1.01 -8.47
N VAL A 96 2.84 -1.99 -9.37
CA VAL A 96 2.28 -3.31 -9.02
C VAL A 96 3.12 -4.00 -7.94
N VAL A 97 4.44 -3.98 -8.07
CA VAL A 97 5.36 -4.54 -7.06
C VAL A 97 5.21 -3.79 -5.74
N ALA A 98 5.16 -2.46 -5.75
CA ALA A 98 4.96 -1.67 -4.54
C ALA A 98 3.61 -1.96 -3.86
N ALA A 99 2.55 -2.14 -4.64
CA ALA A 99 1.22 -2.53 -4.17
C ALA A 99 1.25 -3.91 -3.49
N ALA A 100 1.84 -4.91 -4.17
CA ALA A 100 1.97 -6.26 -3.63
C ALA A 100 2.76 -6.28 -2.31
N LEU A 101 3.90 -5.61 -2.26
CA LEU A 101 4.72 -5.52 -1.04
C LEU A 101 3.96 -4.83 0.12
N THR A 102 3.16 -3.82 -0.18
CA THR A 102 2.33 -3.14 0.82
C THR A 102 1.23 -4.02 1.37
N ILE A 103 0.56 -4.81 0.51
CA ILE A 103 -0.44 -5.78 0.96
C ILE A 103 0.21 -6.83 1.87
N VAL A 104 1.35 -7.39 1.47
CA VAL A 104 2.09 -8.38 2.28
C VAL A 104 2.50 -7.78 3.62
N ALA A 105 3.02 -6.55 3.65
CA ALA A 105 3.39 -5.87 4.89
C ALA A 105 2.19 -5.60 5.82
N ALA A 106 1.05 -5.20 5.25
CA ALA A 106 -0.19 -5.00 5.99
C ALA A 106 -0.73 -6.32 6.58
N MET A 107 -0.68 -7.42 5.82
CA MET A 107 -1.08 -8.75 6.30
C MET A 107 -0.16 -9.24 7.42
N ALA A 108 1.16 -9.06 7.27
CA ALA A 108 2.13 -9.42 8.30
C ALA A 108 1.91 -8.64 9.61
N ALA A 109 1.42 -7.39 9.53
CA ALA A 109 1.11 -6.55 10.69
C ALA A 109 -0.14 -7.00 11.47
N ILE A 110 -1.03 -7.79 10.85
CA ILE A 110 -2.23 -8.35 11.48
C ILE A 110 -1.99 -9.79 11.96
N ALA A 111 -1.15 -10.54 11.25
CA ALA A 111 -0.76 -11.90 11.62
C ALA A 111 0.10 -11.94 12.90
N PRO A 112 0.16 -13.09 13.62
CA PRO A 112 1.04 -13.30 14.77
C PRO A 112 2.50 -13.45 14.32
N THR A 113 3.04 -12.38 13.73
CA THR A 113 4.39 -12.33 13.14
C THR A 113 5.36 -11.69 14.14
N PRO A 114 6.63 -12.13 14.20
CA PRO A 114 7.64 -11.43 14.98
C PRO A 114 7.76 -9.96 14.59
N ARG A 115 7.84 -9.08 15.59
CA ARG A 115 7.84 -7.62 15.40
C ARG A 115 8.99 -7.11 14.52
N THR A 116 10.14 -7.78 14.55
CA THR A 116 11.30 -7.47 13.70
C THR A 116 10.98 -7.64 12.23
N THR A 117 10.34 -8.75 11.86
CA THR A 117 9.90 -9.04 10.49
C THR A 117 8.84 -8.04 10.03
N ILE A 118 7.87 -7.70 10.89
CA ILE A 118 6.84 -6.69 10.57
C ILE A 118 7.49 -5.34 10.25
N SER A 119 8.49 -4.91 11.04
CA SER A 119 9.18 -3.64 10.82
C SER A 119 9.98 -3.64 9.51
N LEU A 120 10.69 -4.73 9.23
CA LEU A 120 11.44 -4.89 7.98
C LEU A 120 10.51 -4.85 6.77
N MET A 121 9.42 -5.63 6.78
CA MET A 121 8.43 -5.67 5.70
C MET A 121 7.77 -4.31 5.47
N ASN A 122 7.38 -3.61 6.53
CA ASN A 122 6.81 -2.27 6.40
C ASN A 122 7.83 -1.27 5.83
N THR A 123 9.11 -1.37 6.23
CA THR A 123 10.16 -0.50 5.69
C THR A 123 10.38 -0.75 4.19
N VAL A 124 10.46 -2.02 3.79
CA VAL A 124 10.59 -2.41 2.37
C VAL A 124 9.39 -1.91 1.58
N ALA A 125 8.17 -2.07 2.09
CA ALA A 125 6.96 -1.57 1.45
C ALA A 125 6.93 -0.04 1.33
N THR A 126 7.41 0.69 2.35
CA THR A 126 7.53 2.15 2.29
C THR A 126 8.53 2.57 1.22
N VAL A 127 9.72 1.95 1.19
CA VAL A 127 10.76 2.27 0.21
C VAL A 127 10.27 1.96 -1.21
N SER A 128 9.65 0.80 -1.45
CA SER A 128 9.11 0.47 -2.77
C SER A 128 8.01 1.45 -3.21
N SER A 129 7.17 1.91 -2.28
CA SER A 129 6.13 2.90 -2.57
C SER A 129 6.71 4.28 -2.92
N ILE A 130 7.80 4.69 -2.26
CA ILE A 130 8.53 5.91 -2.61
C ILE A 130 9.11 5.81 -4.02
N VAL A 131 9.75 4.68 -4.36
CA VAL A 131 10.30 4.46 -5.71
C VAL A 131 9.19 4.53 -6.76
N ALA A 132 8.05 3.88 -6.53
CA ALA A 132 6.90 3.96 -7.42
C ALA A 132 6.36 5.39 -7.56
N LEU A 133 6.36 6.18 -6.48
CA LEU A 133 5.92 7.59 -6.53
C LEU A 133 6.89 8.45 -7.34
N ILE A 134 8.20 8.20 -7.23
CA ILE A 134 9.22 8.86 -8.05
C ILE A 134 8.98 8.55 -9.53
N VAL A 135 8.71 7.28 -9.88
CA VAL A 135 8.37 6.89 -11.26
C VAL A 135 7.18 7.68 -11.79
N VAL A 136 6.08 7.76 -11.02
CA VAL A 136 4.89 8.55 -11.40
C VAL A 136 5.23 10.04 -11.56
N ALA A 137 6.01 10.61 -10.64
CA ALA A 137 6.44 12.01 -10.73
C ALA A 137 7.32 12.26 -11.96
N THR A 138 8.24 11.34 -12.28
CA THR A 138 9.08 11.40 -13.47
C THR A 138 8.23 11.36 -14.74
N ILE A 139 7.22 10.49 -14.81
CA ILE A 139 6.30 10.41 -15.96
C ILE A 139 5.51 11.72 -16.13
N VAL A 140 5.07 12.35 -15.05
CA VAL A 140 4.34 13.63 -15.11
C VAL A 140 5.25 14.80 -15.50
N CYS A 141 6.48 14.85 -14.97
CA CYS A 141 7.41 15.94 -15.23
C CYS A 141 8.10 15.83 -16.60
N ILE A 142 8.49 14.61 -16.97
CA ILE A 142 9.27 14.29 -18.17
C ILE A 142 8.59 13.11 -18.89
N PRO A 143 7.40 13.35 -19.49
CA PRO A 143 6.66 12.30 -20.18
C PRO A 143 7.48 11.66 -21.31
N GLN A 144 8.42 12.42 -21.90
CA GLN A 144 9.32 11.95 -22.95
C GLN A 144 10.08 10.67 -22.58
N LEU A 145 10.44 10.45 -21.31
CA LEU A 145 11.10 9.21 -20.86
C LEU A 145 10.22 7.97 -20.98
N PHE A 146 8.90 8.15 -20.99
CA PHE A 146 7.93 7.09 -21.16
C PHE A 146 7.72 6.73 -22.65
N TYR A 147 8.00 7.68 -23.55
CA TYR A 147 7.79 7.56 -24.99
C TYR A 147 9.07 7.55 -25.83
N THR A 148 10.28 7.60 -25.23
CA THR A 148 11.51 7.90 -26.00
C THR A 148 11.73 6.83 -27.09
N ASP A 149 11.60 5.56 -26.73
CA ASP A 149 11.70 4.46 -27.68
C ASP A 149 10.52 4.43 -28.66
N PHE A 150 9.31 4.77 -28.19
CA PHE A 150 8.09 4.81 -29.00
C PHE A 150 8.13 5.88 -30.11
N VAL A 151 8.60 7.09 -29.79
CA VAL A 151 8.73 8.19 -30.77
C VAL A 151 9.84 7.88 -31.78
N GLN A 152 10.95 7.29 -31.31
CA GLN A 152 12.05 6.89 -32.16
C GLN A 152 11.66 5.75 -33.11
N GLN A 153 10.85 4.79 -32.64
CA GLN A 153 10.33 3.68 -33.45
C GLN A 153 9.27 4.12 -34.48
N LEU A 154 8.49 5.16 -34.16
CA LEU A 154 7.50 5.72 -35.10
C LEU A 154 8.13 6.61 -36.20
N GLY A 155 9.41 6.97 -36.08
CA GLY A 155 10.13 7.76 -37.09
C GLY A 155 9.61 9.20 -37.26
N VAL A 156 8.82 9.70 -36.31
CA VAL A 156 8.17 11.01 -36.42
C VAL A 156 8.80 11.99 -35.43
N GLU A 157 9.98 12.48 -35.78
CA GLU A 157 10.72 13.50 -35.03
C GLU A 157 10.00 14.87 -34.98
N SER A 158 8.90 15.05 -35.73
CA SER A 158 8.24 16.34 -35.95
C SER A 158 6.95 16.61 -35.15
N PHE A 159 6.41 15.64 -34.39
CA PHE A 159 5.16 15.84 -33.61
C PHE A 159 5.43 16.40 -32.20
N THR A 160 5.95 17.63 -32.14
CA THR A 160 6.40 18.29 -30.91
C THR A 160 5.32 18.90 -29.99
N PRO A 161 4.01 19.01 -30.30
CA PRO A 161 3.03 19.44 -29.29
C PRO A 161 2.28 18.29 -28.58
N PHE A 162 2.48 17.02 -28.96
CA PHE A 162 1.62 15.91 -28.53
C PHE A 162 1.91 15.31 -27.14
N THR A 163 3.01 15.68 -26.49
CA THR A 163 3.57 14.93 -25.35
C THR A 163 2.83 15.04 -24.00
N ARG A 164 1.94 16.01 -23.79
CA ARG A 164 1.17 16.12 -22.52
C ARG A 164 -0.31 15.81 -22.67
N SER A 165 -0.90 16.10 -23.83
CA SER A 165 -2.34 15.95 -24.07
C SER A 165 -2.78 14.48 -24.19
N MET A 166 -1.86 13.57 -24.50
CA MET A 166 -2.11 12.13 -24.64
C MET A 166 -2.03 11.37 -23.30
N LEU A 167 -1.53 12.02 -22.25
CA LEU A 167 -1.31 11.40 -20.95
C LEU A 167 -2.54 11.60 -20.06
N SER A 168 -3.07 10.53 -19.48
CA SER A 168 -4.18 10.60 -18.52
C SER A 168 -3.70 11.16 -17.17
N ILE A 169 -3.56 12.50 -17.11
CA ILE A 169 -3.15 13.22 -15.89
C ILE A 169 -4.06 12.89 -14.69
N PRO A 170 -5.40 12.82 -14.82
CA PRO A 170 -6.25 12.46 -13.68
C PRO A 170 -5.95 11.06 -13.12
N GLY A 171 -5.67 10.09 -13.99
CA GLY A 171 -5.29 8.74 -13.59
C GLY A 171 -3.96 8.72 -12.83
N LEU A 172 -2.94 9.42 -13.34
CA LEU A 172 -1.62 9.52 -12.70
C LEU A 172 -1.67 10.24 -11.35
N VAL A 173 -2.49 11.29 -11.23
CA VAL A 173 -2.71 11.99 -9.95
C VAL A 173 -3.38 11.06 -8.94
N ALA A 174 -4.38 10.28 -9.36
CA ALA A 174 -5.03 9.30 -8.50
C ALA A 174 -4.06 8.20 -8.03
N VAL A 175 -3.18 7.71 -8.92
CA VAL A 175 -2.11 6.76 -8.57
C VAL A 175 -1.15 7.38 -7.55
N GLY A 176 -0.69 8.61 -7.80
CA GLY A 176 0.19 9.33 -6.89
C GLY A 176 -0.43 9.49 -5.49
N GLY A 177 -1.72 9.85 -5.43
CA GLY A 177 -2.47 9.91 -4.19
C GLY A 177 -2.51 8.57 -3.44
N ALA A 178 -2.80 7.47 -4.14
CA ALA A 178 -2.81 6.14 -3.56
C ALA A 178 -1.42 5.73 -3.02
N LEU A 179 -0.35 6.04 -3.74
CA LEU A 179 1.02 5.77 -3.31
C LEU A 179 1.40 6.56 -2.05
N ILE A 180 0.99 7.83 -1.94
CA ILE A 180 1.19 8.64 -0.73
C ILE A 180 0.51 7.98 0.47
N VAL A 181 -0.73 7.51 0.30
CA VAL A 181 -1.45 6.78 1.36
C VAL A 181 -0.70 5.51 1.77
N MET A 182 -0.19 4.74 0.81
CA MET A 182 0.61 3.54 1.09
C MET A 182 1.89 3.88 1.88
N ILE A 183 2.62 4.94 1.51
CA ILE A 183 3.81 5.43 2.22
C ILE A 183 3.46 5.80 3.66
N VAL A 184 2.37 6.54 3.86
CA VAL A 184 1.93 6.97 5.20
C VAL A 184 1.52 5.76 6.05
N CYS A 185 0.72 4.84 5.51
CA CYS A 185 0.27 3.65 6.24
C CYS A 185 1.44 2.74 6.63
N SER A 186 2.27 2.34 5.66
CA SER A 186 3.43 1.47 5.91
C SER A 186 4.47 2.14 6.78
N GLY A 187 4.76 3.44 6.55
CA GLY A 187 5.71 4.21 7.33
C GLY A 187 5.28 4.38 8.78
N ARG A 188 4.00 4.67 9.03
CA ARG A 188 3.45 4.72 10.41
C ARG A 188 3.57 3.36 11.09
N LEU A 189 3.29 2.26 10.40
CA LEU A 189 3.46 0.91 10.95
C LEU A 189 4.93 0.58 11.25
N ALA A 190 5.87 1.03 10.42
CA ALA A 190 7.30 0.89 10.66
C ALA A 190 7.79 1.72 11.87
N VAL A 191 7.24 2.92 12.08
CA VAL A 191 7.66 3.85 13.15
C VAL A 191 7.10 3.49 14.53
N ILE A 192 6.02 2.72 14.62
CA ILE A 192 5.31 2.40 15.88
C ILE A 192 6.15 1.58 16.91
N ARG A 193 7.45 1.29 16.69
CA ARG A 193 8.54 1.55 17.68
C ARG A 193 9.94 1.11 17.22
N ARG A 194 10.94 1.99 17.44
CA ARG A 194 12.34 1.60 17.72
C ARG A 194 12.40 0.91 19.10
N PRO A 195 13.17 -0.17 19.28
CA PRO A 195 13.38 -0.73 20.62
C PRO A 195 13.96 0.35 21.54
N PRO A 196 13.70 0.30 22.86
CA PRO A 196 14.51 1.05 23.81
C PRO A 196 15.97 0.75 23.48
N ARG A 197 16.79 1.77 23.20
CA ARG A 197 18.24 1.60 23.25
C ARG A 197 18.49 0.92 24.59
N ALA A 198 18.98 -0.33 24.56
CA ALA A 198 19.53 -0.93 25.75
C ALA A 198 20.66 0.02 26.15
N ASN A 199 20.39 0.88 27.14
CA ASN A 199 21.41 1.69 27.75
C ASN A 199 22.47 0.69 28.17
N THR A 200 23.63 0.78 27.55
CA THR A 200 24.85 0.10 27.93
C THR A 200 25.32 0.75 29.23
N ALA A 201 24.51 0.64 30.28
CA ALA A 201 24.83 1.04 31.63
C ALA A 201 25.16 -0.25 32.37
N GLY A 202 26.45 -0.47 32.62
CA GLY A 202 26.93 -1.53 33.51
C GLY A 202 27.71 -2.65 32.82
N ARG A 203 28.90 -2.32 32.33
CA ARG A 203 30.10 -3.18 32.14
C ARG A 203 31.12 -2.22 31.51
N SER A 204 32.09 -1.66 32.21
CA SER A 204 32.84 -2.07 33.41
C SER A 204 33.44 -0.81 34.05
#